data_AF-A0AAD8F7A9-F1
#
_entry.id   AF-A0AAD8F7A9-F1
#
_cell.length_a   1.000
_cell.length_b   1.000
_cell.length_c   1.000
_cell.angle_alpha   90.00
_cell.angle_beta   90.00
_cell.angle_gamma   90.00
#
_symmetry.space_group_name_H-M   'P 1'
#
loop_
_entity.id
_entity.type
_entity.pdbx_description
1 polymer ?
#
loop_
_entity_poly.entity_id
_entity_poly.type
_entity_poly.pdbx_seq_one_letter_code
_entity_poly.pdbx_strand_id
1 'polypeptide(L)'
;MTRSLPQYLYLLALLGNSVGTSGLPFHVTDHGQGFVVSINNIQLLEHTKSSPLLFVGLGSSLFPEDSGNFFIEDYTSARIPLADYNITCDQSSCVLRLSAGETWVSLLLKSERSQPLVLSIQDSSHDFDRTWLRVEAATNEEIYGGGEQFSYFNLRHREENKENVFPIWVREQGLAICFH
;
A
#
# COMPACT_ATOMS: atom_id res chain seq x y z
N MET A 1 23.38 -9.66 -15.33
CA MET A 1 23.29 -8.46 -14.45
C MET A 1 22.00 -7.74 -14.76
N THR A 2 20.89 -8.22 -14.21
CA THR A 2 19.57 -7.59 -14.33
C THR A 2 19.37 -6.73 -13.09
N ARG A 3 19.41 -5.40 -13.28
CA ARG A 3 19.09 -4.44 -12.22
C ARG A 3 17.57 -4.48 -11.99
N SER A 4 17.14 -4.82 -10.78
CA SER A 4 15.75 -4.63 -10.37
C SER A 4 15.44 -3.13 -10.35
N LEU A 5 14.33 -2.76 -10.96
CA LEU A 5 13.79 -1.40 -10.88
C LEU A 5 12.96 -1.30 -9.60
N PRO A 6 13.15 -0.27 -8.75
CA PRO A 6 12.33 -0.09 -7.57
C PRO A 6 10.89 0.24 -7.98
N GLN A 7 9.93 -0.52 -7.44
CA GLN A 7 8.50 -0.25 -7.57
C GLN A 7 8.12 0.85 -6.56
N TYR A 8 7.73 2.03 -7.07
CA TYR A 8 7.25 3.14 -6.25
C TYR A 8 5.71 3.14 -6.21
N LEU A 9 5.13 3.04 -5.01
CA LEU A 9 3.69 3.22 -4.80
C LEU A 9 3.44 4.70 -4.45
N TYR A 10 2.79 5.44 -5.36
CA TYR A 10 2.50 6.86 -5.18
C TYR A 10 1.12 7.05 -4.52
N LEU A 11 1.08 7.61 -3.31
CA LEU A 11 -0.14 8.07 -2.66
C LEU A 11 -0.13 9.61 -2.66
N LEU A 12 -0.93 10.23 -3.53
CA LEU A 12 -1.06 11.69 -3.63
C LEU A 12 -2.15 12.19 -2.66
N ALA A 13 -1.73 12.71 -1.50
CA ALA A 13 -2.58 13.51 -0.63
C ALA A 13 -2.29 15.00 -0.88
N LEU A 14 -3.24 15.71 -1.50
CA LEU A 14 -3.17 17.16 -1.71
C LEU A 14 -3.80 17.89 -0.51
N LEU A 15 -3.00 18.52 0.35
CA LEU A 15 -3.46 19.59 1.23
C LEU A 15 -2.45 20.75 1.25
N GLY A 16 -2.97 21.96 1.11
CA GLY A 16 -2.22 23.20 0.85
C GLY A 16 -1.54 23.83 2.08
N ASN A 17 -0.40 24.46 1.78
CA ASN A 17 0.39 25.50 2.47
C ASN A 17 0.11 25.84 3.95
N SER A 18 1.14 25.72 4.80
CA SER A 18 1.92 26.88 5.28
C SER A 18 3.11 26.50 6.20
N VAL A 19 4.22 27.22 5.98
CA VAL A 19 5.29 27.64 6.90
C VAL A 19 5.88 26.63 7.91
N GLY A 20 7.11 26.20 7.61
CA GLY A 20 8.26 26.27 8.52
C GLY A 20 8.15 25.59 9.89
N THR A 21 8.26 24.26 9.91
CA THR A 21 8.69 23.52 11.09
C THR A 21 9.87 22.63 10.70
N SER A 22 11.01 22.81 11.36
CA SER A 22 12.17 21.93 11.20
C SER A 22 11.81 20.54 11.70
N GLY A 23 11.37 19.68 10.81
CA GLY A 23 10.94 18.32 11.08
C GLY A 23 10.32 17.70 9.84
N LEU A 24 10.26 16.39 9.80
CA LEU A 24 9.52 15.67 8.75
C LEU A 24 8.05 16.11 8.79
N PRO A 25 7.40 16.32 7.63
CA PRO A 25 5.97 16.66 7.57
C PRO A 25 5.05 15.49 7.97
N PHE A 26 5.63 14.35 8.35
CA PHE A 26 4.97 13.20 8.92
C PHE A 26 5.58 12.85 10.28
N HIS A 27 4.80 12.17 11.12
CA HIS A 27 5.23 11.72 12.44
C HIS A 27 5.09 10.21 12.55
N VAL A 28 6.14 9.55 13.05
CA VAL A 28 6.11 8.14 13.45
C VAL A 28 6.07 8.09 14.98
N THR A 29 5.03 7.48 15.54
CA THR A 29 4.88 7.31 16.99
C THR A 29 4.93 5.83 17.33
N ASP A 30 5.89 5.44 18.16
CA ASP A 30 6.03 4.07 18.67
C ASP A 30 5.34 3.96 20.03
N HIS A 31 4.46 2.98 20.19
CA HIS A 31 3.73 2.69 21.42
C HIS A 31 4.26 1.44 22.15
N GLY A 32 5.34 0.82 21.65
CA GLY A 32 5.98 -0.37 22.20
C GLY A 32 5.28 -1.70 21.91
N GLN A 33 4.06 -1.66 21.37
CA GLN A 33 3.30 -2.82 20.89
C GLN A 33 2.85 -2.66 19.43
N GLY A 34 3.33 -1.60 18.78
CA GLY A 34 2.89 -1.13 17.50
C GLY A 34 3.33 0.32 17.26
N PHE A 35 3.04 0.82 16.07
CA PHE A 35 3.35 2.20 15.71
C PHE A 35 2.29 2.80 14.81
N VAL A 36 2.26 4.13 14.78
CA VAL A 36 1.39 4.93 13.94
C VAL A 36 2.22 5.88 13.09
N VAL A 37 1.85 6.05 11.82
CA VAL A 37 2.37 7.09 10.93
C VAL A 37 1.25 8.06 10.59
N SER A 38 1.48 9.36 10.83
CA SER A 38 0.48 10.40 10.62
C SER A 38 1.02 11.63 9.90
N ILE A 39 0.15 12.35 9.20
CA ILE A 39 0.41 13.66 8.58
C ILE A 39 -0.68 14.62 9.06
N ASN A 40 -0.32 15.79 9.61
CA ASN A 40 -1.29 16.78 10.09
C ASN A 40 -2.38 16.18 11.00
N ASN A 41 -2.00 15.27 11.91
CA ASN A 41 -2.88 14.50 12.80
C ASN A 41 -3.85 13.52 12.11
N ILE A 42 -3.71 13.29 10.82
CA ILE A 42 -4.41 12.22 10.09
C ILE A 42 -3.55 10.97 10.17
N GLN A 43 -4.04 9.94 10.84
CA GLN A 43 -3.42 8.62 10.88
C GLN A 43 -3.56 7.95 9.51
N LEU A 44 -2.43 7.59 8.90
CA LEU A 44 -2.39 6.95 7.59
C LEU A 44 -2.02 5.48 7.68
N LEU A 45 -1.10 5.13 8.57
CA LEU A 45 -0.64 3.76 8.76
C LEU A 45 -0.71 3.42 10.24
N GLU A 46 -1.26 2.26 10.55
CA GLU A 46 -1.19 1.66 11.88
C GLU A 46 -0.60 0.25 11.75
N HIS A 47 0.29 -0.07 12.66
CA HIS A 47 0.86 -1.40 12.79
C HIS A 47 0.69 -1.87 14.23
N THR A 48 0.13 -3.06 14.41
CA THR A 48 0.21 -3.81 15.66
C THR A 48 0.47 -5.28 15.36
N LYS A 49 0.85 -6.04 16.38
CA LYS A 49 1.05 -7.50 16.22
C LYS A 49 -0.22 -8.23 15.78
N SER A 50 -1.40 -7.76 16.22
CA SER A 50 -2.70 -8.34 15.85
C SER A 50 -3.31 -7.73 14.58
N SER A 51 -2.88 -6.54 14.18
CA SER A 51 -3.22 -5.90 12.90
C SER A 51 -1.94 -5.46 12.16
N PRO A 52 -1.25 -6.41 11.49
CA PRO A 52 -0.02 -6.11 10.77
C PRO A 52 -0.28 -5.16 9.60
N LEU A 53 0.56 -4.13 9.50
CA LEU A 53 0.55 -3.15 8.41
C LEU A 53 0.85 -3.76 7.03
N LEU A 54 1.80 -4.69 6.97
CA LEU A 54 2.34 -5.23 5.72
C LEU A 54 2.26 -6.76 5.71
N PHE A 55 1.81 -7.30 4.59
CA PHE A 55 1.87 -8.71 4.27
C PHE A 55 2.69 -8.89 2.99
N VAL A 56 3.46 -9.97 2.93
CA VAL A 56 4.21 -10.37 1.74
C VAL A 56 3.87 -11.79 1.36
N GLY A 57 4.08 -12.13 0.10
CA GLY A 57 3.70 -13.43 -0.41
C GLY A 57 4.47 -13.85 -1.64
N LEU A 58 4.24 -15.11 -1.98
CA LEU A 58 4.62 -15.72 -3.24
C LEU A 58 3.36 -16.25 -3.92
N GLY A 59 3.27 -16.10 -5.23
CA GLY A 59 2.15 -16.60 -6.00
C GLY A 59 2.50 -17.00 -7.42
N SER A 60 1.45 -17.31 -8.17
CA SER A 60 1.52 -17.50 -9.61
C SER A 60 0.31 -16.80 -10.22
N SER A 61 0.55 -15.94 -11.21
CA SER A 61 -0.51 -15.32 -11.99
C SER A 61 -0.60 -15.97 -13.36
N LEU A 62 -1.82 -16.29 -13.78
CA LEU A 62 -2.12 -16.71 -15.13
C LEU A 62 -2.86 -15.58 -15.83
N PHE A 63 -2.47 -15.30 -17.06
CA PHE A 63 -3.06 -14.28 -17.92
C PHE A 63 -3.61 -14.90 -19.19
N PRO A 64 -4.65 -15.75 -19.13
CA PRO A 64 -5.30 -16.25 -20.34
C PRO A 64 -5.85 -15.08 -21.15
N GLU A 65 -5.54 -15.08 -22.45
CA GLU A 65 -6.10 -14.15 -23.42
C GLU A 65 -7.12 -14.91 -24.27
N ASP A 66 -8.32 -14.35 -24.42
CA ASP A 66 -9.27 -14.77 -25.44
C ASP A 66 -9.78 -13.55 -26.21
N SER A 67 -9.30 -13.41 -27.45
CA SER A 67 -9.82 -12.44 -28.43
C SER A 67 -9.82 -10.99 -27.92
N GLY A 68 -8.75 -10.57 -27.25
CA GLY A 68 -8.63 -9.25 -26.62
C GLY A 68 -9.21 -9.13 -25.20
N ASN A 69 -9.90 -10.17 -24.71
CA ASN A 69 -10.30 -10.26 -23.30
C ASN A 69 -9.20 -10.96 -22.50
N PHE A 70 -8.61 -10.23 -21.56
CA PHE A 70 -7.67 -10.82 -20.60
C PHE A 70 -8.45 -11.34 -19.39
N PHE A 71 -8.18 -12.57 -18.98
CA PHE A 71 -8.59 -13.10 -17.69
C PHE A 71 -7.36 -13.07 -16.79
N ILE A 72 -7.53 -12.68 -15.53
CA ILE A 72 -6.44 -12.68 -14.56
C ILE A 72 -6.84 -13.66 -13.47
N GLU A 73 -6.14 -14.78 -13.41
CA GLU A 73 -6.26 -15.71 -12.30
C GLU A 73 -5.02 -15.54 -11.43
N ASP A 74 -5.22 -15.10 -10.19
CA ASP A 74 -4.13 -14.94 -9.24
C ASP A 74 -4.22 -15.99 -8.14
N TYR A 75 -3.18 -16.81 -8.02
CA TYR A 75 -3.05 -17.79 -6.96
C TYR A 75 -1.98 -17.34 -5.97
N THR A 76 -2.40 -17.07 -4.73
CA THR A 76 -1.49 -16.76 -3.62
C THR A 76 -1.13 -18.04 -2.88
N SER A 77 0.13 -18.46 -3.00
CA SER A 77 0.64 -19.66 -2.30
C SER A 77 0.96 -19.40 -0.83
N ALA A 78 1.35 -18.17 -0.49
CA ALA A 78 1.63 -17.75 0.87
C ALA A 78 1.25 -16.28 1.06
N ARG A 79 0.64 -15.96 2.20
CA ARG A 79 0.40 -14.58 2.67
C ARG A 79 0.90 -14.47 4.10
N ILE A 80 2.09 -13.93 4.27
CA ILE A 80 2.82 -13.88 5.54
C ILE A 80 2.60 -12.51 6.18
N PRO A 81 1.95 -12.43 7.36
CA PRO A 81 1.88 -11.19 8.13
C PRO A 81 3.25 -10.84 8.72
N LEU A 82 3.78 -9.65 8.45
CA LEU A 82 5.00 -9.17 9.08
C LEU A 82 4.64 -8.41 10.36
N ALA A 83 4.47 -9.15 11.47
CA ALA A 83 3.86 -8.68 12.71
C ALA A 83 4.82 -8.11 13.76
N ASP A 84 6.12 -8.39 13.64
CA ASP A 84 7.16 -7.80 14.48
C ASP A 84 7.80 -6.60 13.75
N TYR A 85 8.33 -5.63 14.50
CA TYR A 85 8.85 -4.40 13.89
C TYR A 85 10.07 -3.82 14.63
N ASN A 86 10.84 -3.02 13.89
CA ASN A 86 11.84 -2.10 14.43
C ASN A 86 11.79 -0.78 13.67
N ILE A 87 11.96 0.34 14.38
CA ILE A 87 11.91 1.68 13.82
C ILE A 87 13.25 2.36 14.07
N THR A 88 13.83 2.88 12.99
CA THR A 88 15.01 3.75 13.07
C THR A 88 14.73 5.01 12.30
N CYS A 89 14.75 6.17 12.98
CA CYS A 89 14.54 7.47 12.35
C CYS A 89 15.76 8.37 12.51
N ASP A 90 16.00 9.19 11.50
CA ASP A 90 16.90 10.33 11.56
C ASP A 90 16.14 11.65 11.31
N GLN A 91 16.84 12.75 11.05
CA GLN A 91 16.22 14.06 10.81
C GLN A 91 15.45 14.16 9.48
N SER A 92 15.68 13.23 8.56
CA SER A 92 15.26 13.29 7.15
C SER A 92 14.42 12.10 6.69
N SER A 93 14.47 10.99 7.43
CA SER A 93 13.77 9.77 7.07
C SER A 93 13.51 8.85 8.25
N CYS A 94 12.63 7.88 8.05
CA CYS A 94 12.41 6.77 8.96
C CYS A 94 12.47 5.46 8.18
N VAL A 95 13.16 4.46 8.73
CA VAL A 95 13.16 3.09 8.24
C VAL A 95 12.31 2.25 9.18
N LEU A 96 11.29 1.60 8.63
CA LEU A 96 10.44 0.64 9.30
C LEU A 96 10.83 -0.75 8.83
N ARG A 97 11.47 -1.55 9.70
CA ARG A 97 11.76 -2.94 9.41
C ARG A 97 10.64 -3.81 9.98
N LEU A 98 9.83 -4.40 9.12
CA LEU A 98 8.73 -5.31 9.47
C LEU A 98 9.17 -6.75 9.24
N SER A 99 8.83 -7.66 10.15
CA SER A 99 9.32 -9.05 10.10
C SER A 99 8.37 -10.09 10.68
N ALA A 100 8.59 -11.34 10.30
CA ALA A 100 8.06 -12.55 10.92
C ALA A 100 9.14 -13.65 10.85
N GLY A 101 9.85 -13.87 11.96
CA GLY A 101 11.03 -14.74 11.97
C GLY A 101 12.11 -14.24 10.99
N GLU A 102 12.57 -15.11 10.09
CA GLU A 102 13.59 -14.78 9.08
C GLU A 102 13.03 -13.99 7.88
N THR A 103 11.70 -13.87 7.76
CA THR A 103 11.05 -13.10 6.69
C THR A 103 10.95 -11.64 7.10
N TRP A 104 11.47 -10.71 6.29
CA TRP A 104 11.42 -9.28 6.61
C TRP A 104 11.38 -8.38 5.38
N VAL A 105 10.87 -7.16 5.58
CA VAL A 105 10.87 -6.05 4.61
C VAL A 105 11.25 -4.75 5.32
N SER A 106 12.12 -3.96 4.70
CA SER A 106 12.47 -2.61 5.14
C SER A 106 11.75 -1.57 4.29
N LEU A 107 10.89 -0.77 4.91
CA LEU A 107 10.21 0.36 4.28
C LEU A 107 10.94 1.66 4.65
N LEU A 108 11.31 2.44 3.64
CA LEU A 108 11.82 3.79 3.80
C LEU A 108 10.68 4.79 3.68
N LEU A 109 10.50 5.61 4.72
CA LEU A 109 9.61 6.76 4.76
C LEU A 109 10.44 8.03 4.67
N LYS A 110 10.14 8.86 3.68
CA LYS A 110 10.77 10.17 3.48
C LYS A 110 9.75 11.16 2.94
N SER A 111 10.03 12.44 3.07
CA SER A 111 9.30 13.47 2.32
C SER A 111 10.05 13.77 1.02
N GLU A 112 9.31 13.95 -0.06
CA GLU A 112 9.85 14.45 -1.33
C GLU A 112 9.19 15.78 -1.70
N ARG A 113 9.67 16.43 -2.77
CA ARG A 113 9.07 17.69 -3.24
C ARG A 113 7.58 17.49 -3.49
N SER A 114 6.76 18.34 -2.86
CA SER A 114 5.29 18.31 -2.90
C SER A 114 4.63 17.01 -2.42
N GLN A 115 5.40 16.08 -1.84
CA GLN A 115 4.91 14.80 -1.32
C GLN A 115 5.29 14.71 0.16
N PRO A 116 4.34 14.94 1.08
CA PRO A 116 4.64 14.96 2.50
C PRO A 116 5.12 13.59 3.00
N LEU A 117 4.67 12.50 2.37
CA LEU A 117 5.12 11.15 2.70
C LEU A 117 5.26 10.32 1.43
N VAL A 118 6.44 9.76 1.25
CA VAL A 118 6.76 8.75 0.24
C VAL A 118 7.23 7.51 0.99
N LEU A 119 6.56 6.39 0.71
CA LEU A 119 6.90 5.08 1.23
C LEU A 119 7.53 4.26 0.09
N SER A 120 8.68 3.65 0.35
CA SER A 120 9.38 2.81 -0.64
C SER A 120 9.88 1.53 0.03
N ILE A 121 9.73 0.39 -0.65
CA ILE A 121 10.41 -0.84 -0.24
C ILE A 121 11.89 -0.67 -0.56
N GLN A 122 12.73 -0.65 0.47
CA GLN A 122 14.17 -0.47 0.32
C GLN A 122 14.89 -1.81 0.13
N ASP A 123 14.47 -2.83 0.89
CA ASP A 123 15.12 -4.13 0.94
C ASP A 123 14.16 -5.18 1.52
N SER A 124 14.41 -6.46 1.25
CA SER A 124 13.63 -7.59 1.75
C SER A 124 14.48 -8.85 1.90
N SER A 125 14.03 -9.78 2.76
CA SER A 125 14.71 -11.06 2.95
C SER A 125 14.69 -11.94 1.69
N HIS A 126 13.63 -11.80 0.88
CA HIS A 126 13.37 -12.58 -0.34
C HIS A 126 12.73 -11.69 -1.42
N ASP A 127 12.73 -12.20 -2.65
CA ASP A 127 12.02 -11.60 -3.79
C ASP A 127 10.54 -11.98 -3.74
N PHE A 128 9.76 -11.22 -2.96
CA PHE A 128 8.31 -11.38 -2.90
C PHE A 128 7.65 -10.79 -4.15
N ASP A 129 6.72 -11.52 -4.76
CA ASP A 129 5.97 -11.07 -5.93
C ASP A 129 4.53 -10.63 -5.60
N ARG A 130 4.15 -10.68 -4.32
CA ARG A 130 2.91 -10.13 -3.79
C ARG A 130 3.17 -9.31 -2.54
N THR A 131 2.54 -8.14 -2.46
CA THR A 131 2.61 -7.24 -1.32
C THR A 131 1.21 -6.67 -1.03
N TRP A 132 0.79 -6.71 0.23
CA TRP A 132 -0.43 -6.04 0.68
C TRP A 132 -0.08 -5.06 1.79
N LEU A 133 -0.33 -3.78 1.53
CA LEU A 133 -0.18 -2.70 2.49
C LEU A 133 -1.57 -2.24 2.98
N ARG A 134 -1.74 -2.09 4.28
CA ARG A 134 -2.94 -1.48 4.86
C ARG A 134 -2.74 0.02 5.00
N VAL A 135 -3.78 0.78 4.65
CA VAL A 135 -3.87 2.22 4.92
C VAL A 135 -5.10 2.40 5.79
N GLU A 136 -4.95 3.15 6.87
CA GLU A 136 -6.02 3.44 7.80
C GLU A 136 -7.07 4.31 7.15
N ALA A 137 -8.34 3.99 7.42
CA ALA A 137 -9.46 4.69 6.83
C ALA A 137 -10.61 4.82 7.84
N ALA A 138 -11.15 6.04 7.99
CA ALA A 138 -12.28 6.28 8.89
C ALA A 138 -13.54 5.57 8.37
N THR A 139 -14.46 5.13 9.25
CA THR A 139 -15.63 4.32 8.86
C THR A 139 -16.49 4.96 7.77
N ASN A 140 -16.61 6.28 7.79
CA ASN A 140 -17.40 7.12 6.89
C ASN A 140 -16.56 7.87 5.85
N GLU A 141 -15.26 7.59 5.75
CA GLU A 141 -14.40 8.19 4.72
C GLU A 141 -14.89 7.75 3.34
N GLU A 142 -14.77 8.61 2.33
CA GLU A 142 -15.15 8.27 0.97
C GLU A 142 -13.89 8.19 0.11
N ILE A 143 -13.84 7.21 -0.80
CA ILE A 143 -12.65 6.96 -1.62
C ILE A 143 -13.00 7.25 -3.07
N TYR A 144 -12.22 8.08 -3.73
CA TYR A 144 -12.46 8.53 -5.11
C TYR A 144 -11.19 8.34 -5.96
N GLY A 145 -11.35 8.32 -7.29
CA GLY A 145 -10.24 8.20 -8.24
C GLY A 145 -10.17 6.82 -8.86
N GLY A 146 -8.98 6.20 -8.88
CA GLY A 146 -8.77 4.90 -9.53
C GLY A 146 -8.76 4.97 -11.06
N GLY A 147 -8.53 6.15 -11.65
CA GLY A 147 -8.60 6.37 -13.10
C GLY A 147 -10.00 6.76 -13.56
N GLU A 148 -10.38 6.34 -14.77
CA GLU A 148 -11.71 6.55 -15.32
C GLU A 148 -12.63 5.40 -14.90
N GLN A 149 -13.60 5.70 -14.03
CA GLN A 149 -14.52 4.72 -13.43
C GLN A 149 -15.94 4.94 -13.95
N PHE A 150 -16.58 3.88 -14.45
CA PHE A 150 -17.92 3.94 -15.04
C PHE A 150 -19.04 3.40 -14.12
N SER A 151 -18.69 2.61 -13.11
CA SER A 151 -19.67 1.92 -12.25
C SER A 151 -19.90 2.62 -10.91
N TYR A 152 -18.83 2.99 -10.19
CA TYR A 152 -18.93 3.61 -8.87
C TYR A 152 -18.07 4.87 -8.81
N PHE A 153 -18.67 5.96 -8.35
CA PHE A 153 -17.94 7.20 -8.07
C PHE A 153 -17.20 7.11 -6.73
N ASN A 154 -17.90 6.68 -5.67
CA ASN A 154 -17.30 6.38 -4.36
C ASN A 154 -16.88 4.89 -4.33
N LEU A 155 -15.58 4.64 -4.39
CA LEU A 155 -14.95 3.32 -4.36
C LEU A 155 -15.05 2.63 -2.99
N ARG A 156 -15.54 3.32 -1.96
CA ARG A 156 -15.88 2.66 -0.69
C ARG A 156 -17.23 1.95 -0.74
N HIS A 157 -18.08 2.24 -1.73
CA HIS A 157 -19.38 1.60 -1.85
C HIS A 157 -19.22 0.07 -1.81
N ARG A 158 -19.87 -0.58 -0.84
CA ARG A 158 -19.86 -2.03 -0.70
C ARG A 158 -21.25 -2.53 -1.05
N GLU A 159 -21.34 -3.35 -2.09
CA GLU A 159 -22.51 -4.19 -2.26
C GLU A 159 -22.51 -5.27 -1.19
N GLU A 160 -23.69 -5.57 -0.64
CA GLU A 160 -23.85 -6.62 0.36
C GLU A 160 -23.45 -7.97 -0.29
N ASN A 161 -22.50 -8.68 0.34
CA ASN A 161 -21.93 -9.96 -0.11
C ASN A 161 -20.88 -9.92 -1.25
N LYS A 162 -20.29 -8.76 -1.57
CA LYS A 162 -19.16 -8.70 -2.51
C LYS A 162 -17.88 -8.14 -1.89
N GLU A 163 -16.74 -8.74 -2.27
CA GLU A 163 -15.44 -8.15 -1.97
C GLU A 163 -15.26 -6.86 -2.77
N ASN A 164 -14.90 -5.79 -2.09
CA ASN A 164 -14.73 -4.48 -2.70
C ASN A 164 -13.29 -4.32 -3.21
N VAL A 165 -12.98 -5.00 -4.30
CA VAL A 165 -11.64 -5.03 -4.93
C VAL A 165 -11.71 -4.36 -6.30
N PHE A 166 -10.97 -3.28 -6.49
CA PHE A 166 -10.85 -2.58 -7.78
C PHE A 166 -9.50 -2.90 -8.41
N PRO A 167 -9.43 -3.82 -9.39
CA PRO A 167 -8.19 -4.14 -10.07
C PRO A 167 -7.74 -2.94 -10.92
N ILE A 168 -6.48 -2.52 -10.76
CA ILE A 168 -5.87 -1.48 -11.58
C ILE A 168 -5.06 -2.19 -12.68
N TRP A 169 -5.66 -2.29 -13.88
CA TRP A 169 -5.02 -2.87 -15.07
C TRP A 169 -5.57 -2.21 -16.33
N VAL A 170 -4.70 -1.85 -17.28
CA VAL A 170 -5.12 -1.25 -18.55
C VAL A 170 -5.57 -2.36 -19.51
N ARG A 171 -6.80 -2.27 -20.03
CA ARG A 171 -7.35 -3.11 -21.10
C ARG A 171 -7.85 -2.23 -22.24
N GLU A 172 -7.95 -2.77 -23.46
CA GLU A 172 -8.73 -2.10 -24.51
C GLU A 172 -10.20 -2.01 -24.08
N GLN A 173 -10.88 -0.90 -24.42
CA GLN A 173 -12.29 -0.68 -24.09
C GLN A 173 -13.19 -1.66 -24.88
N GLY A 174 -13.37 -2.87 -24.35
CA GLY A 174 -14.48 -3.77 -24.66
C GLY A 174 -15.53 -3.69 -23.56
N LEU A 175 -16.82 -3.86 -23.91
CA LEU A 175 -17.99 -3.81 -23.01
C LEU A 175 -17.66 -4.37 -21.62
N ALA A 176 -17.79 -3.51 -20.61
CA ALA A 176 -17.51 -3.85 -19.22
C ALA A 176 -18.41 -5.01 -18.76
N ILE A 177 -17.86 -6.22 -18.75
CA ILE A 177 -18.43 -7.34 -18.00
C ILE A 177 -17.81 -7.29 -16.62
N CYS A 178 -18.58 -6.82 -15.63
CA CYS A 178 -18.29 -7.07 -14.23
C CYS A 178 -18.36 -8.59 -13.99
N PHE A 179 -17.21 -9.21 -13.72
CA PHE A 179 -17.20 -10.58 -13.20
C PHE A 179 -17.68 -10.55 -11.74
N HIS A 180 -18.67 -11.41 -11.45
CA HIS A 180 -19.33 -11.59 -10.17
C HIS A 180 -18.52 -12.50 -9.24
#